data_AF-A0A246HP50-F1
#
_entry.id   AF-A0A246HP50-F1
#
_cell.length_a   1.000
_cell.length_b   1.000
_cell.length_c   1.000
_cell.angle_alpha   90.00
_cell.angle_beta   90.00
_cell.angle_gamma   90.00
#
_symmetry.space_group_name_H-M   'P 1'
#
loop_
_entity.id
_entity.type
_entity.pdbx_description
1 polymer ?
#
loop_
_entity_poly.entity_id
_entity_poly.type
_entity_poly.pdbx_seq_one_letter_code
_entity_poly.pdbx_strand_id
1 'polypeptide(L)' 'MSAVILQFPTNTAQRANGAGLAVAIAAKRMGYRPHHIARAAALARREVLDGHKSAARAVADMTRDLSRAASTNAPGAA' A
#
# COMPACT_ATOMS: atom_id res chain seq x y z
N MET A 1 11.13 21.44 -30.34
CA MET A 1 10.70 20.07 -29.99
C MET A 1 9.52 20.18 -29.04
N SER A 2 8.32 19.79 -29.45
CA SER A 2 7.08 19.92 -28.64
C SER A 2 6.79 18.59 -27.94
N ALA A 3 6.66 18.61 -26.61
CA ALA A 3 6.28 17.44 -25.83
C ALA A 3 4.74 17.33 -25.79
N VAL A 4 4.21 16.27 -26.39
CA VAL A 4 2.78 15.94 -26.32
C VAL A 4 2.50 15.29 -24.97
N ILE A 5 1.81 16.00 -24.07
CA ILE A 5 1.34 15.43 -22.81
C ILE A 5 0.04 14.65 -23.11
N LEU A 6 0.14 13.33 -23.15
CA LEU A 6 -1.02 12.44 -23.25
C LEU A 6 -1.67 12.33 -21.87
N GLN A 7 -2.75 13.06 -21.66
CA GLN A 7 -3.53 13.01 -20.43
C GLN A 7 -4.48 11.81 -20.46
N PHE A 8 -4.00 10.67 -19.97
CA PHE A 8 -4.87 9.51 -19.77
C PHE A 8 -5.74 9.73 -18.53
N PRO A 9 -7.06 9.46 -18.60
CA PRO A 9 -7.93 9.57 -17.43
C PRO A 9 -7.48 8.58 -16.37
N THR A 10 -6.78 9.06 -15.36
CA THR A 10 -6.34 8.25 -14.23
C THR A 10 -7.44 8.26 -13.18
N ASN A 11 -8.19 7.16 -13.08
CA ASN A 11 -9.17 7.02 -12.01
C ASN A 11 -8.45 6.77 -10.68
N THR A 12 -8.08 7.86 -9.99
CA THR A 12 -7.35 7.84 -8.72
C THR A 12 -8.06 6.99 -7.67
N ALA A 13 -9.39 6.99 -7.65
CA ALA A 13 -10.18 6.15 -6.75
C ALA A 13 -10.00 4.66 -7.04
N GLN A 14 -10.00 4.24 -8.30
CA GLN A 14 -9.71 2.85 -8.68
C GLN A 14 -8.28 2.44 -8.29
N ARG A 15 -7.29 3.32 -8.52
CA ARG A 15 -5.89 3.07 -8.16
C ARG A 15 -5.71 2.94 -6.66
N ALA A 16 -6.34 3.82 -5.88
CA ALA A 16 -6.34 3.73 -4.42
C ALA A 16 -6.99 2.44 -3.95
N ASN A 17 -8.16 2.07 -4.50
CA ASN A 17 -8.83 0.83 -4.15
C ASN A 17 -7.94 -0.39 -4.41
N GLY A 18 -7.30 -0.45 -5.58
CA GLY A 18 -6.34 -1.49 -5.95
C GLY A 18 -5.14 -1.55 -5.01
N ALA A 19 -4.58 -0.39 -4.62
CA ALA A 19 -3.49 -0.33 -3.66
C ALA A 19 -3.90 -0.91 -2.29
N GLY A 20 -5.07 -0.54 -1.79
CA GLY A 20 -5.57 -1.08 -0.52
C GLY A 20 -5.80 -2.59 -0.56
N LEU A 21 -6.34 -3.12 -1.67
CA LEU A 21 -6.52 -4.58 -1.84
C LEU A 21 -5.19 -5.32 -1.88
N ALA A 22 -4.20 -4.80 -2.61
CA ALA A 22 -2.88 -5.39 -2.69
C ALA A 22 -2.19 -5.46 -1.31
N VAL A 23 -2.25 -4.37 -0.55
CA VAL A 23 -1.74 -4.32 0.83
C VAL A 23 -2.51 -5.30 1.72
N ALA A 24 -3.83 -5.39 1.59
CA ALA A 24 -4.62 -6.32 2.39
C ALA A 24 -4.22 -7.77 2.15
N ILE A 25 -3.99 -8.15 0.89
CA ILE A 25 -3.52 -9.49 0.50
C ILE A 25 -2.12 -9.75 1.07
N ALA A 26 -1.20 -8.78 0.94
CA ALA A 26 0.15 -8.89 1.47
C ALA A 26 0.14 -9.07 3.00
N ALA A 27 -0.60 -8.23 3.72
CA ALA A 27 -0.73 -8.31 5.18
C ALA A 27 -1.37 -9.64 5.63
N LYS A 28 -2.37 -10.14 4.89
CA LYS A 28 -2.96 -11.46 5.14
C LYS A 28 -1.94 -12.59 4.99
N ARG A 29 -1.11 -12.55 3.94
CA ARG A 29 -0.03 -13.53 3.70
C ARG A 29 1.03 -13.51 4.80
N MET A 30 1.25 -12.37 5.43
CA MET A 30 2.16 -12.20 6.56
C MET A 30 1.56 -12.62 7.92
N GLY A 31 0.30 -13.06 7.97
CA GLY A 31 -0.33 -13.56 9.20
C GLY A 31 -0.92 -12.48 10.12
N TYR A 32 -1.09 -11.24 9.64
CA TYR A 32 -1.70 -10.18 10.44
C TYR A 32 -3.18 -10.43 10.74
N ARG A 33 -3.67 -9.96 11.91
CA ARG A 33 -5.10 -10.01 12.25
C ARG A 33 -5.93 -9.10 11.35
N PRO A 34 -7.22 -9.44 11.07
CA PRO A 34 -8.08 -8.67 10.16
C PRO A 34 -8.15 -7.15 10.46
N HIS A 35 -8.14 -6.76 11.74
CA HIS A 35 -8.16 -5.36 12.14
C HIS A 35 -6.90 -4.59 11.68
N HIS A 36 -5.71 -5.20 11.75
CA HIS A 36 -4.46 -4.58 11.28
C HIS A 36 -4.40 -4.51 9.76
N ILE A 37 -4.91 -5.55 9.09
CA ILE A 37 -5.02 -5.59 7.62
C ILE A 37 -5.90 -4.43 7.12
N ALA A 38 -7.08 -4.25 7.71
CA ALA A 38 -7.99 -3.17 7.34
C ALA A 38 -7.36 -1.78 7.55
N ARG A 39 -6.65 -1.59 8.66
CA ARG A 39 -5.94 -0.34 8.95
C ARG A 39 -4.82 -0.06 7.93
N ALA A 40 -3.97 -1.04 7.63
CA ALA A 40 -2.88 -0.88 6.66
C ALA A 40 -3.42 -0.58 5.24
N ALA A 41 -4.48 -1.27 4.83
CA ALA A 41 -5.15 -1.03 3.56
C ALA A 41 -5.77 0.38 3.47
N ALA A 42 -6.37 0.87 4.56
CA ALA A 42 -6.94 2.22 4.63
C ALA A 42 -5.86 3.31 4.53
N LEU A 43 -4.72 3.11 5.21
CA LEU A 43 -3.58 4.04 5.14
C LEU A 43 -3.01 4.11 3.72
N ALA A 44 -2.74 2.97 3.09
CA ALA A 44 -2.23 2.94 1.72
C ALA A 44 -3.21 3.54 0.70
N ARG A 45 -4.52 3.31 0.87
CA ARG A 45 -5.58 3.96 0.08
C ARG A 45 -5.51 5.48 0.20
N ARG A 46 -5.41 5.98 1.42
CA ARG A 46 -5.39 7.41 1.70
C ARG A 46 -4.18 8.10 1.07
N GLU A 47 -2.98 7.50 1.17
CA GLU A 47 -1.78 8.07 0.53
C GLU A 47 -1.91 8.23 -0.99
N VAL A 48 -2.69 7.36 -1.64
CA VAL A 48 -2.94 7.41 -3.09
C VAL A 48 -4.05 8.40 -3.44
N LEU A 49 -5.12 8.46 -2.62
CA LEU A 49 -6.21 9.42 -2.80
C LEU A 49 -5.74 10.86 -2.60
N ASP A 50 -4.94 11.09 -1.56
CA ASP A 50 -4.38 12.40 -1.22
C ASP A 50 -3.26 12.82 -2.20
N GLY A 51 -2.90 11.96 -3.17
CA GLY A 51 -1.91 12.24 -4.20
C GLY A 51 -0.47 12.27 -3.69
N HIS A 52 -0.22 11.92 -2.43
CA HIS A 52 1.11 11.88 -1.83
C HIS A 52 2.02 10.83 -2.47
N LYS A 53 1.44 9.70 -2.91
CA LYS A 53 2.19 8.60 -3.51
C LYS A 53 1.44 7.98 -4.68
N SER A 54 2.19 7.41 -5.63
CA SER A 54 1.61 6.52 -6.64
C SER A 54 1.14 5.22 -5.98
N ALA A 55 0.13 4.56 -6.56
CA ALA A 55 -0.40 3.30 -6.05
C ALA A 55 0.68 2.23 -5.86
N ALA A 56 1.60 2.09 -6.82
CA ALA A 56 2.71 1.13 -6.72
C ALA A 56 3.65 1.47 -5.54
N ARG A 57 3.97 2.76 -5.35
CA ARG A 57 4.83 3.21 -4.25
C ARG A 57 4.17 2.98 -2.89
N ALA A 58 2.91 3.35 -2.73
CA ALA A 58 2.16 3.16 -1.50
C ALA A 58 2.08 1.68 -1.09
N VAL A 59 1.86 0.78 -2.06
CA VAL A 59 1.86 -0.68 -1.81
C VAL A 59 3.24 -1.18 -1.40
N ALA A 60 4.29 -0.78 -2.12
CA ALA A 60 5.65 -1.22 -1.85
C ALA A 60 6.14 -0.77 -0.46
N ASP A 61 5.94 0.51 -0.12
CA ASP A 61 6.31 1.07 1.18
C ASP A 61 5.57 0.36 2.31
N MET A 62 4.24 0.25 2.21
CA MET A 62 3.42 -0.39 3.24
C MET A 62 3.76 -1.88 3.41
N THR A 63 4.03 -2.60 2.32
CA THR A 63 4.44 -4.01 2.37
C THR A 63 5.80 -4.15 3.06
N ARG A 64 6.73 -3.23 2.80
CA ARG A 64 8.04 -3.20 3.45
C ARG A 64 7.91 -2.94 4.95
N ASP A 65 7.06 -2.01 5.36
CA ASP A 65 6.84 -1.69 6.76
C ASP A 65 6.14 -2.85 7.50
N LEU A 66 5.16 -3.50 6.87
CA LEU A 66 4.55 -4.72 7.40
C LEU A 66 5.56 -5.86 7.55
N SER A 67 6.47 -6.03 6.59
CA SER A 67 7.53 -7.03 6.68
C SER A 67 8.48 -6.75 7.84
N ARG A 68 8.92 -5.49 8.01
CA ARG A 68 9.78 -5.09 9.13
C ARG A 68 9.10 -5.32 10.48
N ALA A 69 7.84 -4.89 10.61
CA ALA A 69 7.07 -5.08 11.83
C ALA A 69 6.85 -6.56 12.17
N ALA A 70 6.69 -7.43 11.15
CA ALA A 70 6.60 -8.87 11.35
C ALA A 70 7.95 -9.46 11.81
N SER A 71 9.07 -9.00 11.24
CA SER A 71 10.42 -9.43 11.66
C SER A 71 10.78 -8.98 13.08
N THR A 72 10.42 -7.76 13.48
CA THR A 72 10.66 -7.26 14.84
C THR A 72 9.87 -8.04 15.91
N ASN A 73 8.70 -8.58 15.56
CA ASN A 73 7.89 -9.39 16.45
C ASN A 73 8.27 -10.88 16.48
N ALA A 74 9.31 -11.30 15.76
CA ALA A 74 9.81 -12.68 15.85
C ALA A 74 10.60 -12.87 17.17
N PRO A 75 10.27 -13.86 18.01
CA PRO A 75 10.97 -14.09 19.27
C PRO A 75 12.33 -14.71 18.98
N GLY A 76 13.38 -13.88 18.92
CA GLY A 76 14.74 -14.34 18.64
C GLY A 76 15.82 -13.27 18.62
N ALA A 77 15.58 -12.11 19.22
CA ALA A 77 16.57 -11.05 19.37
C ALA A 77 16.58 -10.57 20.83
N ALA A 78 17.08 -11.41 21.72
CA ALA A 78 17.51 -11.08 23.08
C ALA A 78 18.62 -12.06 23.47
#